data_AF-A0A2A5YUM1-F1
#
_entry.id   AF-A0A2A5YUM1-F1
#
_cell.length_a   1.000
_cell.length_b   1.000
_cell.length_c   1.000
_cell.angle_alpha   90.00
_cell.angle_beta   90.00
_cell.angle_gamma   90.00
#
_symmetry.space_group_name_H-M   'P 1'
#
loop_
_entity.id
_entity.type
_entity.pdbx_description
1 polymer ?
#
loop_
_entity_poly.entity_id
_entity_poly.type
_entity_poly.pdbx_seq_one_letter_code
_entity_poly.pdbx_strand_id
1 'polypeptide(L)' 'MSEKKVTDGDMASTPNGPMGDPLPGHEEADPRTSGGHPPEDVEDRPNVGQVKPEDYPDQA' A
#
# COMPACT_ATOMS: atom_id res chain seq x y z
N MET A 1 25.15 -4.67 -24.10
CA MET A 1 24.30 -3.65 -23.44
C MET A 1 24.48 -3.87 -21.96
N SER A 2 24.98 -2.86 -21.23
CA SER A 2 25.28 -3.02 -19.81
C SER A 2 23.98 -3.08 -19.00
N GLU A 3 23.79 -4.14 -18.22
CA GLU A 3 22.68 -4.24 -17.27
C GLU A 3 22.85 -3.14 -16.20
N LYS A 4 21.94 -2.15 -16.24
CA LYS A 4 21.88 -1.12 -15.20
C LYS A 4 21.23 -1.77 -13.97
N LYS A 5 21.96 -1.81 -12.84
CA LYS A 5 21.36 -2.17 -11.55
C LYS A 5 20.24 -1.17 -11.23
N VAL A 6 19.00 -1.64 -11.20
CA VAL A 6 17.85 -0.86 -10.75
C VAL A 6 17.96 -0.70 -9.23
N THR A 7 18.00 0.55 -8.78
CA THR A 7 17.98 0.93 -7.35
C THR A 7 16.56 1.32 -6.93
N ASP A 8 16.28 1.38 -5.63
CA ASP A 8 14.96 1.82 -5.13
C ASP A 8 14.59 3.24 -5.62
N GLY A 9 15.59 4.09 -5.87
CA GLY A 9 15.41 5.40 -6.49
C GLY A 9 15.08 5.33 -7.99
N ASP A 10 15.51 4.28 -8.70
CA ASP A 10 15.11 4.04 -10.09
C ASP A 10 13.67 3.50 -10.19
N MET A 11 13.12 2.88 -9.12
CA MET A 11 11.72 2.46 -9.04
C MET A 11 10.76 3.60 -8.67
N ALA A 12 11.28 4.73 -8.20
CA ALA A 12 10.47 5.91 -7.96
C ALA A 12 10.06 6.56 -9.29
N SER A 13 10.96 6.68 -10.28
CA SER A 13 10.72 7.43 -11.53
C SER A 13 9.71 6.76 -12.47
N THR A 14 8.75 7.53 -12.97
CA THR A 14 7.85 7.07 -14.05
C THR A 14 8.63 6.72 -15.32
N PRO A 15 8.47 5.51 -15.88
CA PRO A 15 9.03 5.16 -17.18
C PRO A 15 8.39 5.98 -18.30
N ASN A 16 9.22 6.43 -19.23
CA ASN A 16 8.76 7.15 -20.42
C ASN A 16 8.56 6.19 -21.59
N GLY A 17 7.51 6.44 -22.37
CA GLY A 17 7.21 5.76 -23.61
C GLY A 17 8.15 6.18 -24.75
N PRO A 18 7.98 5.57 -25.94
CA PRO A 18 8.87 5.80 -27.09
C PRO A 18 8.86 7.24 -27.63
N MET A 19 7.80 8.01 -27.34
CA MET A 19 7.70 9.43 -27.68
C MET A 19 8.14 10.37 -26.54
N GLY A 20 8.61 9.82 -25.42
CA GLY A 20 9.00 10.59 -24.23
C GLY A 20 7.86 10.92 -23.28
N ASP A 21 6.62 10.51 -23.60
CA ASP A 21 5.46 10.69 -22.72
C ASP A 21 5.49 9.70 -21.54
N PRO A 22 5.05 10.07 -20.33
CA PRO A 22 4.92 9.14 -19.19
C PRO A 22 3.95 7.99 -19.50
N LEU A 23 4.31 6.76 -19.11
CA LEU A 23 3.39 5.63 -19.22
C LEU A 23 2.32 5.66 -18.11
N PRO A 24 1.02 5.55 -18.46
CA PRO A 24 -0.05 5.51 -17.46
C PRO A 24 0.03 4.22 -16.62
N GLY A 25 -0.32 4.31 -15.33
CA GLY A 25 -0.22 3.19 -14.37
C GLY A 25 1.19 2.91 -13.88
N HIS A 26 2.18 3.72 -14.29
CA HIS A 26 3.55 3.69 -13.79
C HIS A 26 3.94 5.06 -13.20
N GLU A 27 2.96 5.80 -12.67
CA GLU A 27 3.18 7.11 -12.06
C GLU A 27 4.20 7.05 -10.92
N GLU A 28 4.92 8.16 -10.72
CA GLU A 28 5.93 8.27 -9.67
C GLU A 28 5.25 7.97 -8.33
N ALA A 29 5.73 6.94 -7.63
CA ALA A 29 5.20 6.64 -6.31
C ALA A 29 5.38 7.88 -5.43
N ASP A 30 4.30 8.36 -4.80
CA ASP A 30 4.40 9.51 -3.90
C ASP A 30 5.48 9.19 -2.84
N PRO A 31 6.56 9.97 -2.75
CA PRO A 31 7.65 9.67 -1.81
C PRO A 31 7.18 9.71 -0.35
N ARG A 32 6.03 10.33 -0.07
CA ARG A 32 5.39 10.33 1.27
C ARG A 32 4.66 9.02 1.58
N THR A 33 4.39 8.19 0.57
CA THR A 33 3.77 6.87 0.72
C THR A 33 4.74 5.77 0.31
N SER A 34 6.05 5.98 0.48
CA SER A 34 7.08 5.00 0.20
C SER A 34 6.85 3.74 1.04
N GLY A 35 6.29 2.69 0.42
CA GLY A 35 5.96 1.45 1.10
C GLY A 35 4.75 1.59 2.02
N GLY A 36 3.64 0.94 1.65
CA GLY A 36 2.57 0.70 2.60
C GLY A 36 3.09 -0.15 3.76
N HIS A 37 2.69 0.17 5.00
CA HIS A 37 2.94 -0.73 6.13
C HIS A 37 2.36 -2.10 5.78
N PRO A 38 3.10 -3.20 6.01
CA PRO A 38 2.52 -4.53 5.83
C PRO A 38 1.26 -4.66 6.70
N PRO A 39 0.22 -5.39 6.25
CA PRO A 39 -0.90 -5.69 7.13
C PRO A 39 -0.39 -6.28 8.44
N GLU A 40 -0.90 -5.80 9.58
CA GLU A 40 -0.60 -6.38 10.88
C GLU A 40 -1.08 -7.83 10.94
N ASP A 41 -0.37 -8.67 11.70
CA ASP A 41 -0.78 -10.06 11.94
C ASP A 41 -2.16 -10.09 12.62
N VAL A 42 -2.97 -11.11 12.31
CA VAL A 42 -4.36 -11.18 12.79
C VAL A 42 -4.42 -11.23 14.33
N GLU A 43 -3.41 -11.86 14.91
CA GLU A 43 -3.20 -12.04 16.34
C GLU A 43 -2.87 -10.74 17.07
N ASP A 44 -2.26 -9.77 16.38
CA ASP A 44 -1.86 -8.48 16.95
C ASP A 44 -2.97 -7.42 16.86
N ARG A 45 -4.02 -7.68 16.07
CA ARG A 45 -5.12 -6.74 15.87
C ARG A 45 -6.00 -6.65 17.12
N PRO A 46 -6.34 -5.43 17.58
CA PRO A 46 -7.28 -5.27 18.68
C PRO A 46 -8.63 -5.88 18.31
N ASN A 47 -9.14 -6.77 19.18
CA ASN A 47 -10.41 -7.43 18.95
C ASN A 47 -11.56 -6.44 19.21
N VAL A 48 -12.07 -5.83 18.14
CA VAL A 48 -13.23 -4.93 18.18
C VAL A 48 -14.51 -5.74 17.98
N GLY A 49 -15.51 -5.55 18.85
CA GLY A 49 -16.81 -6.18 18.69
C GLY A 49 -17.02 -7.52 19.39
N GLN A 50 -16.23 -7.85 20.42
CA GLN A 50 -16.61 -8.89 21.38
C GLN A 50 -17.75 -8.40 22.28
N VAL A 51 -18.95 -8.27 21.72
CA VAL A 51 -20.17 -8.14 22.50
C VAL A 51 -20.70 -9.53 22.73
N LYS A 52 -20.98 -9.86 23.99
CA LYS A 52 -21.77 -11.06 24.25
C LYS A 52 -23.21 -10.77 23.84
N PRO A 53 -23.99 -11.78 23.43
CA PRO A 53 -25.42 -11.60 23.18
C PRO A 53 -26.15 -10.95 24.37
N GLU A 54 -25.68 -11.19 25.59
CA GLU A 54 -26.22 -10.61 26.83
C GLU A 54 -25.87 -9.12 27.03
N ASP A 55 -24.87 -8.59 26.31
CA ASP A 55 -24.50 -7.16 26.35
C ASP A 55 -25.38 -6.32 25.42
N TYR A 56 -26.24 -6.95 24.62
CA TYR A 56 -27.20 -6.25 23.76
C TYR A 56 -28.36 -5.71 24.60
N PRO A 57 -28.77 -4.45 24.45
CA PRO A 57 -29.91 -3.93 25.18
C PRO A 57 -31.18 -4.71 24.81
N ASP A 58 -31.97 -5.07 25.83
CA ASP A 58 -33.34 -5.51 25.62
C ASP A 58 -34.05 -4.41 24.84
N GLN A 59 -34.60 -4.76 23.69
CA GLN A 59 -35.24 -3.82 22.77
C GLN A 59 -36.26 -2.96 23.54
N ALA A 60 -36.01 -1.65 23.63
CA ALA A 60 -36.84 -0.67 24.31
C ALA A 60 -38.14 -0.36 23.55
#